data_AF-A0AAE0Q4E8-F1
#
_entry.id   AF-A0AAE0Q4E8-F1
#
_cell.length_a   1.000
_cell.length_b   1.000
_cell.length_c   1.000
_cell.angle_alpha   90.00
_cell.angle_beta   90.00
_cell.angle_gamma   90.00
#
_symmetry.space_group_name_H-M   'P 1'
#
loop_
_entity.id
_entity.type
_entity.pdbx_description
1 polymer ?
#
loop_
_entity_poly.entity_id
_entity_poly.type
_entity_poly.pdbx_seq_one_letter_code
_entity_poly.pdbx_strand_id
1 'polypeptide(L)'
;MAASMLLQVRRHCALVPSLIVARRHYTSSPPSLFNKFLLQLNRRFLEVEYFLRLSNWFKNRDVRRKNLFYESAQKTYGANVAAAYSILKLGGGFRFAGQTEWFCVDSKGKFSFDFVNTPDSTIEEIDLSRTLINHVGLHNLASQRNLRSLSVQGCPEVDDWFLARLHIFRETLQELNISHCPRITVGGLAALQHLRKLQQLDISSLSQLQSPGLVRILIEEMLPHCKVIGAEYDQGLDATDANTLKCLYREKKEQNKTAEEEPDTPEHEADSDDSSEEGDASGDTEMDFLRSLFSRTLGLSPGEKVLDELSLDGVARYIQSGKCKNIICMVGAGISTSAGIPDFRSPGTGLYSNLQKYNLPYPEAIFQIDYFKKHPEPFFALARELYPGQFKPTVCHYFMRMLKDKGLLKRCYSQNIDTLERVAGLEGEDLIEAHGTFHTSHCVSFLCRKEYSMEWMKDKIFSEDIPKCEACNSLVKPDIVFFGENLPARFFSSMKKDFPQCDLLIIMGTSLQVQPFASLISRVPNSCPRLLINMEKTGQSDFATGLLGFGGGMDFDSGDVAHLSTCDDGCLALAELLGWKADIEELVKREHALIDSKDVKKKGTQTNQSSAASEKGIRNTDTENTK
;
A
#
# COMPACT_ATOMS: atom_id res chain seq x y z
N MET A 1 2.84 21.35 37.66
CA MET A 1 1.45 20.85 37.82
C MET A 1 0.90 20.11 36.60
N ALA A 2 1.29 20.42 35.36
CA ALA A 2 0.82 19.70 34.16
C ALA A 2 1.33 18.24 34.02
N ALA A 3 2.52 17.91 34.55
CA ALA A 3 3.07 16.54 34.49
C ALA A 3 2.33 15.54 35.40
N SER A 4 1.73 16.02 36.51
CA SER A 4 0.97 15.17 37.45
C SER A 4 -0.40 14.77 36.87
N MET A 5 -1.05 15.66 36.10
CA MET A 5 -2.29 15.35 35.40
C MET A 5 -2.13 14.31 34.28
N LEU A 6 -0.98 14.30 33.57
CA LEU A 6 -0.71 13.35 32.50
C LEU A 6 -0.52 11.91 33.01
N LEU A 7 0.02 11.74 34.21
CA LEU A 7 0.15 10.42 34.85
C LEU A 7 -1.17 9.88 35.43
N GLN A 8 -2.08 10.76 35.89
CA GLN A 8 -3.41 10.36 36.37
C GLN A 8 -4.34 9.91 35.24
N VAL A 9 -4.28 10.56 34.06
CA VAL A 9 -5.08 10.15 32.88
C VAL A 9 -4.62 8.80 32.34
N ARG A 10 -3.31 8.51 32.37
CA ARG A 10 -2.74 7.23 31.91
C ARG A 10 -3.17 6.04 32.80
N ARG A 11 -3.42 6.27 34.10
CA ARG A 11 -3.92 5.23 35.02
C ARG A 11 -5.43 4.98 34.90
N HIS A 12 -6.23 5.93 34.39
CA HIS A 12 -7.68 5.76 34.25
C HIS A 12 -8.12 5.14 32.91
N CYS A 13 -7.26 5.12 31.89
CA CYS A 13 -7.58 4.47 30.61
C CYS A 13 -7.31 2.95 30.58
N ALA A 14 -6.75 2.36 31.64
CA ALA A 14 -6.49 0.92 31.73
C ALA A 14 -7.66 0.10 32.27
N LEU A 15 -8.80 0.73 32.59
CA LEU A 15 -9.98 0.07 33.15
C LEU A 15 -11.26 0.64 32.52
N VAL A 16 -11.63 0.20 31.31
CA VAL A 16 -13.01 -0.15 30.89
C VAL A 16 -12.93 -0.86 29.52
N PRO A 17 -13.09 -2.19 29.46
CA PRO A 17 -13.58 -2.88 28.29
C PRO A 17 -15.12 -2.89 28.28
N SER A 18 -15.71 -2.94 27.08
CA SER A 18 -17.14 -3.12 26.77
C SER A 18 -17.93 -1.82 26.56
N LEU A 19 -18.44 -1.64 25.33
CA LEU A 19 -19.86 -1.45 25.02
C LEU A 19 -20.06 -1.41 23.50
N ILE A 20 -20.52 -2.54 22.96
CA ILE A 20 -21.07 -2.71 21.61
C ILE A 20 -22.61 -2.58 21.72
N VAL A 21 -23.22 -2.12 20.62
CA VAL A 21 -24.65 -2.23 20.22
C VAL A 21 -25.58 -1.10 20.66
N ALA A 22 -25.98 -0.27 19.67
CA ALA A 22 -27.40 0.00 19.40
C ALA A 22 -27.56 0.48 17.95
N ARG A 23 -28.13 -0.39 17.11
CA ARG A 23 -28.59 -0.11 15.73
C ARG A 23 -30.05 0.34 15.79
N ARG A 24 -30.36 1.46 15.10
CA ARG A 24 -31.67 1.96 14.62
C ARG A 24 -32.79 2.22 15.63
N HIS A 25 -33.25 3.48 15.68
CA HIS A 25 -34.54 3.89 15.10
C HIS A 25 -34.60 5.42 14.96
N TYR A 26 -35.09 5.89 13.81
CA TYR A 26 -35.47 7.27 13.58
C TYR A 26 -36.54 7.69 14.60
N THR A 27 -36.20 8.58 15.53
CA THR A 27 -37.17 9.45 16.18
C THR A 27 -36.57 10.83 16.38
N SER A 28 -37.31 11.84 15.93
CA SER A 28 -37.04 13.27 16.09
C SER A 28 -37.30 13.69 17.53
N SER A 29 -36.32 13.49 18.41
CA SER A 29 -36.29 14.03 19.78
C SER A 29 -34.87 14.48 20.14
N PRO A 30 -34.69 15.58 20.91
CA PRO A 30 -33.37 16.08 21.28
C PRO A 30 -32.59 15.06 22.12
N PRO A 31 -31.26 14.93 21.92
CA PRO A 31 -30.47 13.91 22.60
C PRO A 31 -30.46 14.10 24.12
N SER A 32 -30.62 13.00 24.85
CA SER A 32 -30.55 12.94 26.31
C SER A 32 -29.18 13.43 26.83
N LEU A 33 -29.12 13.85 28.11
CA LEU A 33 -27.89 14.34 28.75
C LEU A 33 -26.71 13.35 28.64
N PHE A 34 -27.00 12.05 28.64
CA PHE A 34 -26.00 11.00 28.45
C PHE A 34 -25.39 11.00 27.03
N ASN A 35 -26.22 11.18 25.99
CA ASN A 35 -25.75 11.32 24.61
C ASN A 35 -24.95 12.62 24.41
N LYS A 36 -25.32 13.71 25.09
CA LYS A 36 -24.53 14.95 25.09
C LYS A 36 -23.16 14.76 25.75
N PHE A 37 -23.09 14.00 26.84
CA PHE A 37 -21.84 13.67 27.53
C PHE A 37 -20.94 12.76 26.67
N LEU A 38 -21.51 11.74 26.03
CA LEU A 38 -20.77 10.89 25.08
C LEU A 38 -20.25 11.67 23.86
N LEU A 39 -21.04 12.58 23.31
CA LEU A 39 -20.61 13.50 22.25
C LEU A 39 -19.49 14.42 22.72
N GLN A 40 -19.50 14.86 23.97
CA GLN A 40 -18.46 15.71 24.55
C GLN A 40 -17.15 14.94 24.81
N LEU A 41 -17.24 13.67 25.22
CA LEU A 41 -16.08 12.77 25.31
C LEU A 41 -15.50 12.46 23.92
N ASN A 42 -16.35 12.21 22.92
CA ASN A 42 -15.93 11.99 21.54
C ASN A 42 -15.26 13.25 20.95
N ARG A 43 -15.81 14.45 21.21
CA ARG A 43 -15.17 15.73 20.83
C ARG A 43 -13.80 15.89 21.47
N ARG A 44 -13.65 15.58 22.77
CA ARG A 44 -12.35 15.66 23.45
C ARG A 44 -11.35 14.62 22.94
N PHE A 45 -11.80 13.43 22.59
CA PHE A 45 -10.96 12.41 21.97
C PHE A 45 -10.46 12.84 20.59
N LEU A 46 -11.36 13.38 19.75
CA LEU A 46 -11.04 13.94 18.44
C LEU A 46 -10.12 15.17 18.55
N GLU A 47 -10.25 15.99 19.60
CA GLU A 47 -9.34 17.11 19.89
C GLU A 47 -7.93 16.62 20.23
N VAL A 48 -7.78 15.59 21.06
CA VAL A 48 -6.46 15.00 21.38
C VAL A 48 -5.84 14.36 20.15
N GLU A 49 -6.63 13.63 19.36
CA GLU A 49 -6.17 13.07 18.09
C GLU A 49 -5.80 14.18 17.09
N TYR A 50 -6.52 15.29 17.08
CA TYR A 50 -6.20 16.48 16.29
C TYR A 50 -4.90 17.14 16.74
N PHE A 51 -4.65 17.30 18.04
CA PHE A 51 -3.38 17.83 18.54
C PHE A 51 -2.21 16.90 18.20
N LEU A 52 -2.41 15.59 18.26
CA LEU A 52 -1.42 14.59 17.82
C LEU A 52 -1.20 14.66 16.30
N ARG A 53 -2.27 14.80 15.50
CA ARG A 53 -2.22 14.94 14.03
C ARG A 53 -1.61 16.26 13.59
N LEU A 54 -1.90 17.37 14.27
CA LEU A 54 -1.36 18.70 14.00
C LEU A 54 0.12 18.76 14.41
N SER A 55 0.47 18.19 15.57
CA SER A 55 1.86 17.99 15.98
C SER A 55 2.62 17.13 14.97
N ASN A 56 2.05 16.02 14.51
CA ASN A 56 2.63 15.19 13.45
C ASN A 56 2.69 15.91 12.10
N TRP A 57 1.71 16.76 11.77
CA TRP A 57 1.70 17.57 10.55
C TRP A 57 2.79 18.63 10.57
N PHE A 58 2.99 19.33 11.69
CA PHE A 58 4.09 20.29 11.87
C PHE A 58 5.45 19.57 11.84
N LYS A 59 5.60 18.44 12.54
CA LYS A 59 6.80 17.59 12.48
C LYS A 59 7.10 17.15 11.04
N ASN A 60 6.11 16.64 10.32
CA ASN A 60 6.27 16.15 8.95
C ASN A 60 6.50 17.28 7.94
N ARG A 61 6.00 18.49 8.21
CA ARG A 61 6.24 19.66 7.36
C ARG A 61 7.71 20.10 7.40
N ASP A 62 8.33 20.11 8.57
CA ASP A 62 9.75 20.43 8.69
C ASP A 62 10.64 19.34 8.09
N VAL A 63 10.29 18.06 8.26
CA VAL A 63 10.96 16.94 7.58
C VAL A 63 10.85 17.06 6.05
N ARG A 64 9.66 17.34 5.51
CA ARG A 64 9.46 17.55 4.06
C ARG A 64 10.27 18.73 3.54
N ARG A 65 10.25 19.85 4.25
CA ARG A 65 10.99 21.06 3.86
C ARG A 65 12.51 20.83 3.84
N LYS A 66 13.04 20.09 4.82
CA LYS A 66 14.47 19.81 4.90
C LYS A 66 14.96 18.80 3.85
N ASN A 67 14.09 17.89 3.42
CA ASN A 67 14.38 16.86 2.42
C ASN A 67 13.89 17.21 1.00
N LEU A 68 13.66 18.50 0.71
CA LEU A 68 13.29 18.97 -0.63
C LEU A 68 14.36 18.59 -1.66
N PHE A 69 13.92 18.29 -2.89
CA PHE A 69 14.81 18.01 -4.01
C PHE A 69 15.33 19.31 -4.64
N TYR A 70 16.64 19.39 -4.87
CA TYR A 70 17.32 20.62 -5.33
C TYR A 70 17.54 20.64 -6.85
N GLU A 71 16.50 20.39 -7.64
CA GLU A 71 16.59 20.31 -9.11
C GLU A 71 17.17 21.58 -9.75
N SER A 72 16.72 22.76 -9.32
CA SER A 72 17.19 24.04 -9.88
C SER A 72 18.66 24.30 -9.57
N ALA A 73 19.15 23.89 -8.39
CA ALA A 73 20.55 24.02 -8.03
C ALA A 73 21.41 23.05 -8.85
N GLN A 74 20.92 21.82 -9.06
CA GLN A 74 21.59 20.82 -9.89
C GLN A 74 21.74 21.27 -11.35
N LYS A 75 20.70 21.88 -11.94
CA LYS A 75 20.74 22.43 -13.30
C LYS A 75 21.70 23.61 -13.44
N THR A 76 21.88 24.40 -12.38
CA THR A 76 22.67 25.65 -12.42
C THR A 76 24.14 25.44 -12.07
N TYR A 77 24.42 24.62 -11.05
CA TYR A 77 25.77 24.47 -10.47
C TYR A 77 26.35 23.06 -10.60
N GLY A 78 25.60 22.12 -11.19
CA GLY A 78 26.01 20.72 -11.32
C GLY A 78 25.61 19.86 -10.13
N ALA A 79 25.67 18.54 -10.34
CA ALA A 79 25.12 17.54 -9.42
C ALA A 79 25.90 17.42 -8.11
N ASN A 80 27.24 17.50 -8.15
CA ASN A 80 28.09 17.43 -6.96
C ASN A 80 27.87 18.62 -6.02
N VAL A 81 27.78 19.83 -6.58
CA VAL A 81 27.56 21.07 -5.82
C VAL A 81 26.16 21.09 -5.21
N ALA A 82 25.14 20.65 -5.94
CA ALA A 82 23.78 20.54 -5.41
C ALA A 82 23.70 19.53 -4.24
N ALA A 83 24.39 18.40 -4.36
CA ALA A 83 24.47 17.41 -3.29
C ALA A 83 25.20 17.95 -2.05
N ALA A 84 26.38 18.56 -2.23
CA ALA A 84 27.13 19.23 -1.17
C ALA A 84 26.27 20.26 -0.43
N TYR A 85 25.54 21.11 -1.16
CA TYR A 85 24.61 22.07 -0.58
C TYR A 85 23.51 21.39 0.23
N SER A 86 22.90 20.32 -0.30
CA SER A 86 21.82 19.59 0.38
C SER A 86 22.29 18.96 1.71
N ILE A 87 23.51 18.42 1.74
CA ILE A 87 24.12 17.82 2.94
C ILE A 87 24.32 18.87 4.02
N LEU A 88 24.96 19.99 3.67
CA LEU A 88 25.20 21.09 4.60
C LEU A 88 23.89 21.74 5.07
N LYS A 89 22.87 21.84 4.21
CA LYS A 89 21.54 22.36 4.59
C LYS A 89 20.85 21.47 5.63
N LEU A 90 21.08 20.16 5.58
CA LEU A 90 20.56 19.21 6.56
C LEU A 90 21.31 19.26 7.89
N GLY A 91 22.45 19.95 7.96
CA GLY A 91 23.33 19.98 9.13
C GLY A 91 24.40 18.89 9.10
N GLY A 92 24.57 18.19 7.98
CA GLY A 92 25.61 17.17 7.80
C GLY A 92 26.94 17.77 7.34
N GLY A 93 27.90 16.89 7.09
CA GLY A 93 29.19 17.21 6.50
C GLY A 93 29.55 16.25 5.36
N PHE A 94 30.49 16.67 4.52
CA PHE A 94 30.99 15.83 3.43
C PHE A 94 32.48 16.08 3.15
N ARG A 95 33.08 15.15 2.41
CA ARG A 95 34.47 15.23 1.96
C ARG A 95 34.61 14.86 0.49
N PHE A 96 35.42 15.62 -0.25
CA PHE A 96 35.74 15.31 -1.64
C PHE A 96 36.86 14.26 -1.75
N ALA A 97 36.90 13.60 -2.90
CA ALA A 97 37.92 12.61 -3.23
C ALA A 97 39.34 13.17 -3.06
N GLY A 98 40.17 12.46 -2.32
CA GLY A 98 41.58 12.82 -2.11
C GLY A 98 41.83 14.07 -1.24
N GLN A 99 40.79 14.65 -0.63
CA GLN A 99 40.93 15.77 0.31
C GLN A 99 40.90 15.28 1.76
N THR A 100 41.65 15.94 2.64
CA THR A 100 41.67 15.63 4.08
C THR A 100 40.62 16.41 4.86
N GLU A 101 40.32 17.63 4.42
CA GLU A 101 39.42 18.57 5.09
C GLU A 101 37.94 18.22 4.87
N TRP A 102 37.14 18.34 5.93
CA TRP A 102 35.69 18.16 5.89
C TRP A 102 34.97 19.49 5.71
N PHE A 103 33.98 19.51 4.83
CA PHE A 103 33.01 20.59 4.77
C PHE A 103 31.89 20.30 5.76
N CYS A 104 31.83 21.09 6.82
CA CYS A 104 30.85 20.94 7.89
C CYS A 104 30.12 22.26 8.16
N VAL A 105 28.98 22.14 8.84
CA VAL A 105 28.27 23.29 9.41
C VAL A 105 28.90 23.70 10.74
N ASP A 106 29.08 25.00 10.96
CA ASP A 106 29.57 25.54 12.22
C ASP A 106 28.53 25.40 13.36
N SER A 107 28.96 25.71 14.58
CA SER A 107 28.09 25.64 15.78
C SER A 107 26.88 26.58 15.74
N LYS A 108 26.81 27.51 14.78
CA LYS A 108 25.73 28.46 14.57
C LYS A 108 24.85 28.10 13.36
N GLY A 109 25.10 26.97 12.68
CA GLY A 109 24.31 26.55 11.53
C GLY A 109 24.75 27.15 10.19
N LYS A 110 25.93 27.81 10.11
CA LYS A 110 26.48 28.40 8.88
C LYS A 110 27.56 27.50 8.29
N PHE A 111 27.74 27.56 6.98
CA PHE A 111 28.75 26.79 6.26
C PHE A 111 29.38 27.62 5.13
N SER A 112 30.61 27.28 4.74
CA SER A 112 31.31 27.94 3.63
C SER A 112 30.76 27.47 2.28
N PHE A 113 30.80 28.36 1.28
CA PHE A 113 30.45 28.07 -0.11
C PHE A 113 31.68 27.75 -0.98
N ASP A 114 32.87 27.60 -0.40
CA ASP A 114 34.11 27.37 -1.15
C ASP A 114 34.05 26.13 -2.06
N PHE A 115 33.23 25.14 -1.69
CA PHE A 115 32.97 23.92 -2.49
C PHE A 115 32.32 24.20 -3.86
N VAL A 116 31.71 25.37 -4.06
CA VAL A 116 31.12 25.78 -5.35
C VAL A 116 32.21 26.01 -6.40
N ASN A 117 33.43 26.38 -5.97
CA ASN A 117 34.57 26.64 -6.86
C ASN A 117 35.28 25.36 -7.32
N THR A 118 34.84 24.18 -6.87
CA THR A 118 35.41 22.87 -7.23
C THR A 118 34.34 21.91 -7.78
N PRO A 119 33.72 22.23 -8.93
CA PRO A 119 32.57 21.47 -9.46
C PRO A 119 32.91 20.04 -9.91
N ASP A 120 34.15 19.81 -10.37
CA ASP A 120 34.61 18.51 -10.88
C ASP A 120 35.00 17.52 -9.76
N SER A 121 35.11 18.00 -8.52
CA SER A 121 35.43 17.17 -7.36
C SER A 121 34.24 16.28 -6.99
N THR A 122 34.48 14.97 -6.85
CA THR A 122 33.43 14.02 -6.47
C THR A 122 33.43 13.78 -4.97
N ILE A 123 32.25 13.72 -4.36
CA ILE A 123 32.09 13.45 -2.93
C ILE A 123 32.37 11.94 -2.67
N GLU A 124 33.28 11.64 -1.75
CA GLU A 124 33.61 10.26 -1.34
C GLU A 124 33.06 9.90 0.04
N GLU A 125 32.87 10.86 0.93
CA GLU A 125 32.40 10.60 2.30
C GLU A 125 31.35 11.59 2.74
N ILE A 126 30.32 11.09 3.42
CA ILE A 126 29.18 11.87 3.89
C ILE A 126 28.87 11.47 5.33
N ASP A 127 28.77 12.48 6.19
CA ASP A 127 28.26 12.33 7.55
C ASP A 127 26.96 13.11 7.70
N LEU A 128 25.86 12.39 7.86
CA LEU A 128 24.51 12.92 8.09
C LEU A 128 23.98 12.51 9.46
N SER A 129 24.88 12.13 10.39
CA SER A 129 24.51 11.68 11.72
C SER A 129 23.62 12.71 12.43
N ARG A 130 22.56 12.23 13.08
CA ARG A 130 21.59 13.01 13.87
C ARG A 130 20.87 14.11 13.07
N THR A 131 20.86 14.01 11.74
CA THR A 131 20.06 14.88 10.88
C THR A 131 18.63 14.32 10.71
N LEU A 132 17.74 15.08 10.06
CA LEU A 132 16.38 14.65 9.74
C LEU A 132 16.26 14.06 8.33
N ILE A 133 17.34 13.46 7.81
CA ILE A 133 17.32 12.88 6.47
C ILE A 133 16.35 11.71 6.40
N ASN A 134 15.60 11.62 5.30
CA ASN A 134 14.74 10.49 4.98
C ASN A 134 14.98 9.99 3.55
N HIS A 135 14.22 8.99 3.14
CA HIS A 135 14.39 8.36 1.83
C HIS A 135 14.17 9.31 0.62
N VAL A 136 13.42 10.41 0.81
CA VAL A 136 13.23 11.45 -0.20
C VAL A 136 14.49 12.32 -0.29
N GLY A 137 15.06 12.70 0.85
CA GLY A 137 16.29 13.49 0.92
C GLY A 137 17.49 12.76 0.32
N LEU A 138 17.55 11.43 0.48
CA LEU A 138 18.58 10.57 -0.13
C LEU A 138 18.64 10.70 -1.65
N HIS A 139 17.54 11.08 -2.32
CA HIS A 139 17.52 11.30 -3.77
C HIS A 139 18.48 12.42 -4.21
N ASN A 140 18.72 13.43 -3.36
CA ASN A 140 19.72 14.48 -3.62
C ASN A 140 21.15 13.92 -3.70
N LEU A 141 21.39 12.71 -3.19
CA LEU A 141 22.69 12.05 -3.19
C LEU A 141 22.85 11.05 -4.35
N ALA A 142 21.82 10.82 -5.15
CA ALA A 142 21.80 9.75 -6.16
C ALA A 142 22.86 9.90 -7.26
N SER A 143 23.36 11.12 -7.52
CA SER A 143 24.44 11.36 -8.49
C SER A 143 25.83 10.99 -7.99
N GLN A 144 26.00 10.68 -6.69
CA GLN A 144 27.32 10.53 -6.06
C GLN A 144 27.86 9.11 -6.25
N ARG A 145 28.23 8.81 -7.50
CA ARG A 145 28.70 7.49 -7.96
C ARG A 145 30.10 7.10 -7.46
N ASN A 146 30.73 7.90 -6.60
CA ASN A 146 32.03 7.60 -5.98
C ASN A 146 31.93 7.55 -4.44
N LEU A 147 30.73 7.56 -3.87
CA LEU A 147 30.54 7.55 -2.43
C LEU A 147 31.07 6.24 -1.83
N ARG A 148 32.01 6.35 -0.89
CA ARG A 148 32.67 5.27 -0.15
C ARG A 148 32.14 5.13 1.27
N SER A 149 31.94 6.23 1.99
CA SER A 149 31.48 6.21 3.39
C SER A 149 30.21 7.02 3.58
N LEU A 150 29.22 6.45 4.26
CA LEU A 150 27.97 7.10 4.63
C LEU A 150 27.64 6.83 6.10
N SER A 151 27.61 7.88 6.91
CA SER A 151 27.05 7.81 8.27
C SER A 151 25.68 8.47 8.32
N VAL A 152 24.69 7.74 8.84
CA VAL A 152 23.36 8.24 9.18
C VAL A 152 23.00 7.91 10.64
N GLN A 153 24.02 7.76 11.48
CA GLN A 153 23.85 7.40 12.89
C GLN A 153 22.82 8.30 13.59
N GLY A 154 21.88 7.69 14.31
CA GLY A 154 20.91 8.42 15.15
C GLY A 154 19.90 9.27 14.37
N CYS A 155 19.71 9.03 13.07
CA CYS A 155 18.70 9.73 12.29
C CYS A 155 17.30 9.18 12.58
N PRO A 156 16.35 9.99 13.08
CA PRO A 156 15.03 9.51 13.51
C PRO A 156 14.08 9.16 12.36
N GLU A 157 14.37 9.63 11.14
CA GLU A 157 13.54 9.43 9.94
C GLU A 157 14.15 8.41 8.95
N VAL A 158 15.27 7.77 9.31
CA VAL A 158 15.87 6.67 8.54
C VAL A 158 15.14 5.38 8.90
N ASP A 159 14.47 4.81 7.90
CA ASP A 159 13.65 3.61 7.96
C ASP A 159 14.07 2.59 6.88
N ASP A 160 13.38 1.46 6.79
CA ASP A 160 13.69 0.40 5.83
C ASP A 160 13.67 0.91 4.36
N TRP A 161 12.82 1.89 4.08
CA TRP A 161 12.73 2.56 2.76
C TRP A 161 13.95 3.40 2.40
N PHE A 162 14.64 3.93 3.41
CA PHE A 162 15.92 4.60 3.25
C PHE A 162 17.00 3.58 2.89
N LEU A 163 17.11 2.48 3.65
CA LEU A 163 18.11 1.44 3.41
C LEU A 163 17.96 0.80 2.03
N ALA A 164 16.73 0.49 1.61
CA ALA A 164 16.49 -0.12 0.31
C ALA A 164 16.86 0.77 -0.88
N ARG A 165 16.97 2.09 -0.69
CA ARG A 165 17.45 3.02 -1.73
C ARG A 165 18.97 3.14 -1.79
N LEU A 166 19.70 2.61 -0.82
CA LEU A 166 21.17 2.60 -0.85
C LEU A 166 21.75 1.72 -1.98
N HIS A 167 20.93 0.88 -2.62
CA HIS A 167 21.34 0.09 -3.80
C HIS A 167 21.90 0.95 -4.95
N ILE A 168 21.57 2.26 -4.99
CA ILE A 168 22.17 3.20 -5.95
C ILE A 168 23.70 3.31 -5.79
N PHE A 169 24.23 2.97 -4.62
CA PHE A 169 25.66 2.95 -4.28
C PHE A 169 26.25 1.52 -4.23
N ARG A 170 25.56 0.53 -4.81
CA ARG A 170 25.94 -0.90 -4.74
C ARG A 170 27.39 -1.24 -5.10
N GLU A 171 27.98 -0.49 -6.05
CA GLU A 171 29.34 -0.73 -6.55
C GLU A 171 30.40 0.17 -5.89
N THR A 172 30.03 1.03 -4.93
CA THR A 172 30.90 2.13 -4.45
C THR A 172 31.01 2.18 -2.94
N LEU A 173 29.89 2.00 -2.23
CA LEU A 173 29.82 2.16 -0.78
C LEU A 173 30.58 1.04 -0.06
N GLN A 174 31.51 1.44 0.80
CA GLN A 174 32.42 0.58 1.56
C GLN A 174 32.11 0.62 3.06
N GLU A 175 31.67 1.76 3.58
CA GLU A 175 31.36 1.95 4.99
C GLU A 175 29.95 2.53 5.16
N LEU A 176 29.15 1.89 6.00
CA LEU A 176 27.80 2.33 6.34
C LEU A 176 27.61 2.33 7.86
N ASN A 177 27.28 3.47 8.44
CA ASN A 177 26.88 3.58 9.83
C ASN A 177 25.39 3.90 9.96
N ILE A 178 24.61 2.95 10.47
CA ILE A 178 23.16 3.08 10.70
C ILE A 178 22.81 2.94 12.18
N SER A 179 23.81 2.99 13.07
CA SER A 179 23.62 2.83 14.51
C SER A 179 22.62 3.84 15.08
N HIS A 180 21.94 3.47 16.17
CA HIS A 180 20.94 4.31 16.86
C HIS A 180 19.76 4.82 16.00
N CYS A 181 19.47 4.20 14.84
CA CYS A 181 18.30 4.55 14.04
C CYS A 181 17.05 3.77 14.52
N PRO A 182 15.99 4.45 15.01
CA PRO A 182 14.91 3.79 15.76
C PRO A 182 13.83 3.11 14.89
N ARG A 183 13.86 3.29 13.57
CA ARG A 183 12.84 2.80 12.62
C ARG A 183 13.36 1.73 11.66
N ILE A 184 14.61 1.30 11.79
CA ILE A 184 15.19 0.23 10.99
C ILE A 184 14.81 -1.11 11.60
N THR A 185 14.25 -2.00 10.78
CA THR A 185 13.88 -3.37 11.15
C THR A 185 14.82 -4.38 10.50
N VAL A 186 14.68 -5.66 10.85
CA VAL A 186 15.40 -6.76 10.17
C VAL A 186 15.11 -6.77 8.66
N GLY A 187 13.88 -6.43 8.26
CA GLY A 187 13.50 -6.32 6.85
C GLY A 187 14.28 -5.24 6.10
N GLY A 188 14.63 -4.13 6.75
CA GLY A 188 15.50 -3.10 6.18
C GLY A 188 16.95 -3.56 6.02
N LEU A 189 17.47 -4.34 6.97
CA LEU A 189 18.83 -4.89 6.91
C LEU A 189 18.99 -5.90 5.77
N ALA A 190 17.92 -6.66 5.47
CA ALA A 190 17.86 -7.53 4.30
C ALA A 190 18.17 -6.77 2.99
N ALA A 191 17.85 -5.48 2.91
CA ALA A 191 18.07 -4.66 1.71
C ALA A 191 19.55 -4.35 1.43
N LEU A 192 20.45 -4.57 2.40
CA LEU A 192 21.88 -4.25 2.28
C LEU A 192 22.67 -5.29 1.48
N GLN A 193 22.09 -6.45 1.17
CA GLN A 193 22.76 -7.56 0.43
C GLN A 193 23.38 -7.14 -0.92
N HIS A 194 22.88 -6.06 -1.56
CA HIS A 194 23.40 -5.61 -2.85
C HIS A 194 24.60 -4.68 -2.74
N LEU A 195 24.97 -4.24 -1.54
CA LEU A 195 26.16 -3.42 -1.34
C LEU A 195 27.40 -4.32 -1.42
N ARG A 196 27.74 -4.76 -2.64
CA ARG A 196 28.78 -5.77 -2.92
C ARG A 196 30.16 -5.35 -2.45
N LYS A 197 30.41 -4.05 -2.33
CA LYS A 197 31.66 -3.48 -1.84
C LYS A 197 31.63 -3.07 -0.37
N LEU A 198 30.55 -3.34 0.35
CA LEU A 198 30.45 -2.98 1.75
C LEU A 198 31.45 -3.82 2.57
N GLN A 199 32.36 -3.12 3.22
CA GLN A 199 33.42 -3.69 4.06
C GLN A 199 33.12 -3.50 5.54
N GLN A 200 32.37 -2.46 5.90
CA GLN A 200 32.03 -2.16 7.29
C GLN A 200 30.58 -1.70 7.41
N LEU A 201 29.84 -2.34 8.32
CA LEU A 201 28.47 -1.99 8.66
C LEU A 201 28.32 -1.88 10.18
N ASP A 202 27.90 -0.71 10.66
CA ASP A 202 27.60 -0.49 12.08
C ASP A 202 26.08 -0.51 12.32
N ILE A 203 25.61 -1.53 13.04
CA ILE A 203 24.21 -1.78 13.44
C ILE A 203 24.00 -1.61 14.95
N SER A 204 24.91 -0.93 15.64
CA SER A 204 24.85 -0.78 17.10
C SER A 204 23.56 -0.10 17.56
N SER A 205 22.95 -0.64 18.62
CA SER A 205 21.81 -0.04 19.32
C SER A 205 20.59 0.28 18.44
N LEU A 206 20.24 -0.63 17.51
CA LEU A 206 18.99 -0.58 16.76
C LEU A 206 17.83 -1.10 17.63
N SER A 207 16.94 -0.19 18.05
CA SER A 207 15.91 -0.46 19.07
C SER A 207 14.79 -1.42 18.66
N GLN A 208 14.66 -1.74 17.36
CA GLN A 208 13.64 -2.67 16.84
C GLN A 208 14.16 -4.10 16.68
N LEU A 209 15.45 -4.36 16.93
CA LEU A 209 16.01 -5.70 16.79
C LEU A 209 15.86 -6.47 18.10
N GLN A 210 14.97 -7.46 18.12
CA GLN A 210 14.76 -8.30 19.31
C GLN A 210 15.91 -9.28 19.58
N SER A 211 16.64 -9.72 18.54
CA SER A 211 17.71 -10.72 18.63
C SER A 211 18.99 -10.30 17.85
N PRO A 212 19.81 -9.39 18.41
CA PRO A 212 20.97 -8.84 17.72
C PRO A 212 21.98 -9.91 17.24
N GLY A 213 22.25 -10.93 18.06
CA GLY A 213 23.20 -12.00 17.73
C GLY A 213 22.83 -12.81 16.48
N LEU A 214 21.54 -13.12 16.29
CA LEU A 214 21.05 -13.80 15.08
C LEU A 214 21.14 -12.90 13.84
N VAL A 215 20.75 -11.63 13.98
CA VAL A 215 20.83 -10.64 12.90
C VAL A 215 22.26 -10.48 12.40
N ARG A 216 23.24 -10.52 13.31
CA ARG A 216 24.66 -10.48 12.95
C ARG A 216 25.08 -11.68 12.12
N ILE A 217 24.73 -12.90 12.54
CA ILE A 217 25.05 -14.13 11.79
C ILE A 217 24.45 -14.04 10.38
N LEU A 218 23.21 -13.56 10.26
CA LEU A 218 22.51 -13.42 8.99
C LEU A 218 23.18 -12.41 8.05
N ILE A 219 23.57 -11.24 8.57
CA ILE A 219 24.28 -10.23 7.78
C ILE A 219 25.66 -10.73 7.36
N GLU A 220 26.38 -11.44 8.24
CA GLU A 220 27.67 -12.05 7.91
C GLU A 220 27.55 -13.11 6.79
N GLU A 221 26.42 -13.84 6.70
CA GLU A 221 26.16 -14.74 5.58
C GLU A 221 25.75 -14.00 4.29
N MET A 222 24.93 -12.95 4.40
CA MET A 222 24.50 -12.14 3.25
C MET A 222 25.62 -11.30 2.65
N LEU A 223 26.54 -10.82 3.50
CA LEU A 223 27.66 -9.93 3.16
C LEU A 223 28.96 -10.53 3.72
N PRO A 224 29.48 -11.62 3.14
CA PRO A 224 30.60 -12.40 3.69
C PRO A 224 31.92 -11.64 3.79
N HIS A 225 32.03 -10.51 3.09
CA HIS A 225 33.21 -9.63 3.10
C HIS A 225 33.01 -8.37 3.95
N CYS A 226 31.86 -8.23 4.63
CA CYS A 226 31.52 -7.08 5.45
C CYS A 226 31.73 -7.37 6.93
N LYS A 227 32.48 -6.52 7.62
CA LYS A 227 32.62 -6.52 9.07
C LYS A 227 31.42 -5.83 9.71
N VAL A 228 30.62 -6.59 10.46
CA VAL A 228 29.48 -6.07 11.22
C VAL A 228 29.94 -5.60 12.61
N ILE A 229 29.62 -4.36 12.96
CA ILE A 229 29.93 -3.70 14.24
C ILE A 229 28.60 -3.45 14.97
N GLY A 230 28.56 -3.75 16.27
CA GLY A 230 27.30 -3.77 17.03
C GLY A 230 26.53 -5.06 16.79
N ALA A 231 25.73 -5.47 17.79
CA ALA A 231 25.24 -6.84 18.03
C ALA A 231 26.30 -7.75 18.68
N GLU A 232 26.57 -7.49 19.96
CA GLU A 232 27.24 -8.44 20.84
C GLU A 232 26.35 -9.69 21.00
N TYR A 233 26.97 -10.86 21.17
CA TYR A 233 26.22 -12.08 21.47
C TYR A 233 25.55 -11.91 22.84
N ASP A 234 24.27 -12.26 22.93
CA ASP A 234 23.58 -12.34 24.23
C ASP A 234 24.35 -13.29 25.15
N GLN A 235 24.31 -13.04 26.45
CA GLN A 235 24.96 -13.87 27.48
C GLN A 235 24.38 -15.30 27.44
N GLY A 236 24.92 -16.15 26.57
CA GLY A 236 24.42 -17.50 26.29
C GLY A 236 24.77 -18.08 24.92
N LEU A 237 25.17 -17.25 23.94
CA LEU A 237 25.67 -17.72 22.63
C LEU A 237 27.17 -17.41 22.53
N ASP A 238 28.03 -18.41 22.56
CA ASP A 238 29.46 -18.20 22.37
C ASP A 238 29.87 -18.28 20.88
N ALA A 239 31.12 -17.90 20.56
CA ALA A 239 31.63 -17.95 19.18
C ALA A 239 31.68 -19.38 18.61
N THR A 240 31.70 -20.39 19.49
CA THR A 240 31.70 -21.82 19.16
C THR A 240 30.30 -22.29 18.76
N ASP A 241 29.25 -21.83 19.43
CA ASP A 241 27.85 -22.08 19.08
C ASP A 241 27.47 -21.42 17.75
N ALA A 242 27.96 -20.20 17.51
CA ALA A 242 27.76 -19.49 16.23
C ALA A 242 28.44 -20.22 15.05
N ASN A 243 29.64 -20.77 15.25
CA ASN A 243 30.33 -21.56 14.22
C ASN A 243 29.64 -22.92 14.01
N THR A 244 29.11 -23.54 15.06
CA THR A 244 28.35 -24.80 14.98
C THR A 244 27.04 -24.59 14.20
N LEU A 245 26.31 -23.51 14.48
CA LEU A 245 25.15 -23.10 13.70
C LEU A 245 25.50 -22.82 12.24
N LYS A 246 26.60 -22.10 11.95
CA LYS A 246 27.08 -21.87 10.58
C LYS A 246 27.44 -23.18 9.84
N CYS A 247 28.05 -24.14 10.53
CA CYS A 247 28.31 -25.48 9.97
C CYS A 247 27.02 -26.26 9.69
N LEU A 248 26.09 -26.33 10.65
CA LEU A 248 24.80 -26.99 10.47
C LEU A 248 23.97 -26.36 9.33
N TYR A 249 24.05 -25.04 9.16
CA TYR A 249 23.46 -24.33 8.03
C TYR A 249 24.13 -24.66 6.68
N ARG A 250 25.47 -24.77 6.64
CA ARG A 250 26.21 -25.16 5.42
C ARG A 250 25.95 -26.61 5.03
N GLU A 251 25.92 -27.53 5.99
CA GLU A 251 25.61 -28.94 5.77
C GLU A 251 24.19 -29.14 5.20
N LYS A 252 23.18 -28.43 5.74
CA LYS A 252 21.81 -28.45 5.17
C LYS A 252 21.73 -27.87 3.76
N LYS A 253 22.56 -26.86 3.45
CA LYS A 253 22.64 -26.25 2.11
C LYS A 253 23.30 -27.18 1.09
N GLU A 254 24.28 -27.98 1.52
CA GLU A 254 24.94 -28.99 0.68
C GLU A 254 24.05 -30.21 0.46
N GLN A 255 23.30 -30.66 1.48
CA GLN A 255 22.33 -31.76 1.35
C GLN A 255 21.20 -31.47 0.35
N ASN A 256 20.73 -30.21 0.27
CA ASN A 256 19.74 -29.79 -0.73
C ASN A 256 20.30 -29.71 -2.16
N LYS A 257 21.62 -29.74 -2.35
CA LYS A 257 22.26 -29.69 -3.67
C LYS A 257 22.43 -31.07 -4.31
N THR A 258 22.33 -32.13 -3.52
CA THR A 258 22.48 -33.54 -3.92
C THR A 258 21.15 -34.29 -4.07
N ALA A 259 20.01 -33.64 -3.86
CA ALA A 259 18.68 -34.27 -3.91
C ALA A 259 17.98 -34.21 -5.29
N GLU A 260 18.71 -33.90 -6.37
CA GLU A 260 18.24 -34.04 -7.76
C GLU A 260 18.85 -35.30 -8.40
N GLU A 261 18.41 -36.49 -8.00
CA GLU A 261 18.51 -37.76 -8.78
C GLU A 261 17.64 -38.84 -8.07
N GLU A 262 16.66 -39.41 -8.80
CA GLU A 262 15.51 -40.26 -8.43
C GLU A 262 15.80 -41.66 -7.80
N PRO A 263 14.81 -42.58 -7.56
CA PRO A 263 13.53 -42.49 -6.80
C PRO A 263 13.29 -43.70 -5.84
N ASP A 264 12.09 -43.70 -5.23
CA ASP A 264 11.29 -44.79 -4.63
C ASP A 264 11.33 -45.10 -3.11
N THR A 265 10.10 -45.25 -2.61
CA THR A 265 9.54 -45.45 -1.24
C THR A 265 9.61 -46.95 -0.79
N PRO A 266 9.07 -47.42 0.37
CA PRO A 266 8.25 -46.75 1.40
C PRO A 266 8.57 -47.05 2.91
N GLU A 267 7.90 -46.26 3.76
CA GLU A 267 7.36 -46.57 5.11
C GLU A 267 8.30 -46.88 6.30
N HIS A 268 8.18 -46.06 7.37
CA HIS A 268 7.84 -46.58 8.70
C HIS A 268 7.33 -45.47 9.66
N GLU A 269 6.52 -45.94 10.61
CA GLU A 269 5.58 -45.26 11.51
C GLU A 269 6.22 -44.61 12.75
N ALA A 270 5.44 -43.66 13.33
CA ALA A 270 5.22 -43.31 14.74
C ALA A 270 6.38 -43.34 15.76
N ASP A 271 6.57 -42.23 16.48
CA ASP A 271 6.09 -42.14 17.87
C ASP A 271 6.14 -40.73 18.47
N SER A 272 5.33 -40.58 19.50
CA SER A 272 4.93 -39.40 20.29
C SER A 272 5.99 -38.88 21.26
N ASP A 273 5.92 -37.60 21.65
CA ASP A 273 5.44 -37.21 22.98
C ASP A 273 5.50 -35.70 23.24
N ASP A 274 4.56 -35.33 24.12
CA ASP A 274 4.09 -34.04 24.63
C ASP A 274 5.07 -33.36 25.61
N SER A 275 5.14 -32.03 25.58
CA SER A 275 5.13 -31.23 26.83
C SER A 275 4.87 -29.75 26.55
N SER A 276 3.80 -29.26 27.16
CA SER A 276 3.37 -27.87 27.30
C SER A 276 4.41 -26.94 27.95
N GLU A 277 4.63 -25.76 27.35
CA GLU A 277 4.94 -24.54 28.10
C GLU A 277 4.15 -23.36 27.50
N GLU A 278 3.27 -22.77 28.31
CA GLU A 278 2.65 -21.48 28.02
C GLU A 278 3.71 -20.37 28.17
N GLY A 279 4.15 -19.81 27.04
CA GLY A 279 5.11 -18.72 26.98
C GLY A 279 4.74 -17.69 25.90
N ASP A 280 4.49 -16.45 26.33
CA ASP A 280 4.45 -15.17 25.60
C ASP A 280 4.27 -15.19 24.05
N ALA A 281 3.02 -15.17 23.60
CA ALA A 281 2.59 -15.18 22.19
C ALA A 281 2.98 -13.93 21.34
N SER A 282 3.91 -13.09 21.81
CA SER A 282 4.40 -11.91 21.08
C SER A 282 5.75 -12.13 20.38
N GLY A 283 6.62 -13.00 20.91
CA GLY A 283 7.93 -13.31 20.34
C GLY A 283 7.91 -14.32 19.20
N ASP A 284 7.00 -15.30 19.25
CA ASP A 284 6.89 -16.38 18.25
C ASP A 284 6.51 -15.85 16.87
N THR A 285 5.66 -14.83 16.80
CA THR A 285 5.18 -14.25 15.54
C THR A 285 6.28 -13.52 14.74
N GLU A 286 7.27 -12.94 15.41
CA GLU A 286 8.39 -12.27 14.76
C GLU A 286 9.44 -13.29 14.29
N MET A 287 9.71 -14.33 15.09
CA MET A 287 10.60 -15.42 14.69
C MET A 287 10.05 -16.21 13.50
N ASP A 288 8.74 -16.45 13.43
CA ASP A 288 8.09 -17.07 12.28
C ASP A 288 8.09 -16.18 11.04
N PHE A 289 7.92 -14.86 11.22
CA PHE A 289 8.05 -13.88 10.15
C PHE A 289 9.46 -13.83 9.59
N LEU A 290 10.48 -13.83 10.46
CA LEU A 290 11.89 -13.88 10.07
C LEU A 290 12.20 -15.19 9.33
N ARG A 291 11.85 -16.34 9.90
CA ARG A 291 12.02 -17.65 9.24
C ARG A 291 11.34 -17.68 7.86
N SER A 292 10.12 -17.16 7.74
CA SER A 292 9.37 -17.09 6.48
C SER A 292 10.00 -16.15 5.44
N LEU A 293 10.44 -14.96 5.84
CA LEU A 293 11.17 -14.02 4.98
C LEU A 293 12.50 -14.61 4.50
N PHE A 294 13.24 -15.29 5.40
CA PHE A 294 14.52 -15.93 5.07
C PHE A 294 14.32 -17.12 4.14
N SER A 295 13.31 -17.96 4.36
CA SER A 295 12.94 -19.05 3.45
C SER A 295 12.63 -18.56 2.04
N ARG A 296 11.89 -17.44 1.90
CA ARG A 296 11.54 -16.85 0.60
C ARG A 296 12.71 -16.16 -0.09
N THR A 297 13.55 -15.46 0.67
CA THR A 297 14.67 -14.68 0.10
C THR A 297 15.84 -15.56 -0.30
N LEU A 298 16.01 -16.71 0.37
CA LEU A 298 17.12 -17.64 0.15
C LEU A 298 16.71 -18.93 -0.61
N GLY A 299 15.43 -19.08 -0.95
CA GLY A 299 14.92 -20.26 -1.69
C GLY A 299 14.98 -21.57 -0.89
N LEU A 300 14.84 -21.51 0.45
CA LEU A 300 15.12 -22.62 1.36
C LEU A 300 13.90 -23.44 1.82
N SER A 301 12.70 -23.16 1.31
CA SER A 301 11.52 -23.99 1.61
C SER A 301 11.07 -24.75 0.36
N PRO A 302 11.05 -26.09 0.37
CA PRO A 302 10.10 -26.83 -0.43
C PRO A 302 8.72 -26.45 0.14
N GLY A 303 8.00 -25.57 -0.54
CA GLY A 303 6.61 -25.30 -0.19
C GLY A 303 5.85 -26.63 -0.22
N GLU A 304 5.07 -26.91 0.81
CA GLU A 304 4.12 -28.02 0.77
C GLU A 304 3.25 -27.80 -0.48
N LYS A 305 3.32 -28.71 -1.47
CA LYS A 305 2.61 -28.55 -2.75
C LYS A 305 1.11 -28.68 -2.49
N VAL A 306 0.45 -27.54 -2.26
CA VAL A 306 -0.99 -27.46 -2.00
C VAL A 306 -1.81 -27.72 -3.27
N LEU A 307 -1.31 -27.27 -4.42
CA LEU A 307 -1.84 -27.61 -5.73
C LEU A 307 -1.17 -28.89 -6.24
N ASP A 308 -1.98 -29.78 -6.81
CA ASP A 308 -1.49 -30.97 -7.51
C ASP A 308 -0.83 -30.62 -8.86
N GLU A 309 -1.27 -29.53 -9.47
CA GLU A 309 -0.79 -29.00 -10.74
C GLU A 309 -0.86 -27.46 -10.75
N LEU A 310 0.15 -26.81 -11.32
CA LEU A 310 0.20 -25.34 -11.48
C LEU A 310 -0.63 -24.89 -12.70
N SER A 311 -1.91 -25.24 -12.71
CA SER A 311 -2.86 -24.96 -13.79
C SER A 311 -4.18 -24.43 -13.26
N LEU A 312 -5.03 -23.91 -14.17
CA LEU A 312 -6.37 -23.48 -13.80
C LEU A 312 -7.21 -24.67 -13.30
N ASP A 313 -7.00 -25.85 -13.88
CA ASP A 313 -7.60 -27.12 -13.45
C ASP A 313 -7.17 -27.52 -12.03
N GLY A 314 -5.88 -27.38 -11.70
CA GLY A 314 -5.39 -27.62 -10.34
C GLY A 314 -6.02 -26.69 -9.31
N VAL A 315 -6.19 -25.41 -9.64
CA VAL A 315 -6.90 -24.45 -8.79
C VAL A 315 -8.39 -24.82 -8.65
N ALA A 316 -9.05 -25.22 -9.74
CA ALA A 316 -10.45 -25.64 -9.69
C ALA A 316 -10.65 -26.87 -8.79
N ARG A 317 -9.78 -27.88 -8.91
CA ARG A 317 -9.78 -29.06 -8.03
C ARG A 317 -9.53 -28.67 -6.58
N TYR A 318 -8.61 -27.74 -6.31
CA TYR A 318 -8.36 -27.24 -4.95
C TYR A 318 -9.61 -26.56 -4.34
N ILE A 319 -10.33 -25.75 -5.12
CA ILE A 319 -11.61 -25.15 -4.69
C ILE A 319 -12.65 -26.25 -4.40
N GLN A 320 -12.77 -27.24 -5.29
CA GLN A 320 -13.74 -28.34 -5.14
C GLN A 320 -13.41 -29.30 -3.99
N SER A 321 -12.15 -29.37 -3.55
CA SER A 321 -11.70 -30.26 -2.46
C SER A 321 -12.36 -29.97 -1.10
N GLY A 322 -12.96 -28.79 -0.92
CA GLY A 322 -13.52 -28.33 0.36
C GLY A 322 -12.47 -27.83 1.36
N LYS A 323 -11.18 -27.91 1.03
CA LYS A 323 -10.09 -27.31 1.83
C LYS A 323 -10.06 -25.78 1.68
N CYS A 324 -10.38 -25.26 0.50
CA CYS A 324 -10.45 -23.82 0.23
C CYS A 324 -11.78 -23.23 0.73
N LYS A 325 -11.75 -22.35 1.74
CA LYS A 325 -12.95 -21.74 2.32
C LYS A 325 -12.91 -20.21 2.32
N ASN A 326 -11.72 -19.63 2.29
CA ASN A 326 -11.49 -18.19 2.37
C ASN A 326 -10.75 -17.71 1.12
N ILE A 327 -11.50 -17.36 0.08
CA ILE A 327 -10.96 -16.79 -1.15
C ILE A 327 -10.88 -15.27 -1.02
N ILE A 328 -9.69 -14.70 -1.21
CA ILE A 328 -9.52 -13.26 -1.34
C ILE A 328 -9.36 -12.92 -2.83
N CYS A 329 -10.16 -11.98 -3.31
CA CYS A 329 -10.01 -11.40 -4.65
C CYS A 329 -9.26 -10.07 -4.55
N MET A 330 -8.25 -9.88 -5.38
CA MET A 330 -7.57 -8.60 -5.60
C MET A 330 -7.81 -8.14 -7.03
N VAL A 331 -8.49 -7.01 -7.21
CA VAL A 331 -8.92 -6.56 -8.54
C VAL A 331 -8.51 -5.14 -8.87
N GLY A 332 -8.28 -4.88 -10.15
CA GLY A 332 -7.98 -3.55 -10.70
C GLY A 332 -8.73 -3.26 -11.99
N ALA A 333 -8.32 -2.22 -12.70
CA ALA A 333 -9.12 -1.64 -13.78
C ALA A 333 -9.41 -2.61 -14.94
N GLY A 334 -8.57 -3.63 -15.15
CA GLY A 334 -8.74 -4.64 -16.19
C GLY A 334 -10.03 -5.46 -16.06
N ILE A 335 -10.63 -5.55 -14.87
CA ILE A 335 -11.92 -6.24 -14.72
C ILE A 335 -13.11 -5.43 -15.26
N SER A 336 -12.92 -4.13 -15.51
CA SER A 336 -13.96 -3.18 -15.93
C SER A 336 -13.84 -2.76 -17.40
N THR A 337 -12.78 -3.17 -18.11
CA THR A 337 -12.55 -2.74 -19.51
C THR A 337 -13.61 -3.26 -20.47
N SER A 338 -14.11 -4.49 -20.28
CA SER A 338 -15.21 -5.03 -21.10
C SER A 338 -16.57 -4.37 -20.81
N ALA A 339 -16.70 -3.67 -19.67
CA ALA A 339 -17.86 -2.83 -19.40
C ALA A 339 -17.83 -1.50 -20.17
N GLY A 340 -16.72 -1.17 -20.85
CA GLY A 340 -16.52 0.10 -21.55
C GLY A 340 -15.85 1.18 -20.71
N ILE A 341 -15.32 0.84 -19.53
CA ILE A 341 -14.54 1.76 -18.69
C ILE A 341 -13.06 1.56 -19.03
N PRO A 342 -12.37 2.56 -19.63
CA PRO A 342 -10.97 2.40 -19.98
C PRO A 342 -10.12 2.22 -18.72
N ASP A 343 -9.06 1.42 -18.82
CA ASP A 343 -8.05 1.36 -17.77
C ASP A 343 -7.24 2.67 -17.72
N PHE A 344 -6.32 2.80 -16.76
CA PHE A 344 -5.53 4.03 -16.66
C PHE A 344 -4.36 4.06 -17.65
N ARG A 345 -3.71 2.90 -17.87
CA ARG A 345 -2.31 2.83 -18.36
C ARG A 345 -2.16 2.24 -19.76
N SER A 346 -3.17 1.60 -20.33
CA SER A 346 -3.01 0.96 -21.64
C SER A 346 -2.63 1.98 -22.72
N PRO A 347 -1.58 1.73 -23.52
CA PRO A 347 -1.22 2.62 -24.61
C PRO A 347 -2.35 2.77 -25.62
N GLY A 348 -2.71 4.01 -25.98
CA GLY A 348 -3.70 4.31 -27.02
C GLY A 348 -5.17 4.23 -26.58
N THR A 349 -5.53 3.33 -25.65
CA THR A 349 -6.92 3.17 -25.15
C THR A 349 -7.11 3.62 -23.71
N GLY A 350 -6.05 3.61 -22.90
CA GLY A 350 -6.08 3.96 -21.49
C GLY A 350 -6.35 5.45 -21.29
N LEU A 351 -6.93 5.76 -20.13
CA LEU A 351 -7.40 7.08 -19.77
C LEU A 351 -6.31 8.15 -19.94
N TYR A 352 -5.07 7.89 -19.51
CA TYR A 352 -3.95 8.84 -19.63
C TYR A 352 -3.63 9.24 -21.07
N SER A 353 -3.89 8.37 -22.05
CA SER A 353 -3.69 8.67 -23.48
C SER A 353 -4.71 9.70 -24.00
N ASN A 354 -5.86 9.84 -23.33
CA ASN A 354 -7.00 10.65 -23.77
C ASN A 354 -7.19 11.96 -22.96
N LEU A 355 -6.28 12.28 -22.03
CA LEU A 355 -6.38 13.47 -21.18
C LEU A 355 -5.82 14.76 -21.79
N GLN A 356 -5.31 14.73 -23.02
CA GLN A 356 -4.67 15.90 -23.66
C GLN A 356 -5.60 17.12 -23.72
N LYS A 357 -6.93 16.90 -23.81
CA LYS A 357 -7.96 17.95 -23.81
C LYS A 357 -8.03 18.80 -22.54
N TYR A 358 -7.47 18.32 -21.42
CA TYR A 358 -7.54 19.01 -20.13
C TYR A 358 -6.34 19.91 -19.82
N ASN A 359 -5.37 20.03 -20.75
CA ASN A 359 -4.16 20.85 -20.60
C ASN A 359 -3.43 20.64 -19.26
N LEU A 360 -3.26 19.37 -18.88
CA LEU A 360 -2.62 18.97 -17.62
C LEU A 360 -1.10 19.08 -17.74
N PRO A 361 -0.37 19.38 -16.64
CA PRO A 361 1.10 19.40 -16.66
C PRO A 361 1.70 18.01 -16.93
N TYR A 362 0.99 16.96 -16.52
CA TYR A 362 1.24 15.54 -16.82
C TYR A 362 -0.06 14.75 -16.53
N PRO A 363 -0.28 13.56 -17.12
CA PRO A 363 -1.57 12.86 -17.06
C PRO A 363 -2.05 12.54 -15.64
N GLU A 364 -1.15 12.19 -14.73
CA GLU A 364 -1.47 11.81 -13.35
C GLU A 364 -1.93 13.00 -12.49
N ALA A 365 -1.68 14.23 -12.92
CA ALA A 365 -2.01 15.45 -12.15
C ALA A 365 -3.50 15.54 -11.82
N ILE A 366 -4.38 15.06 -12.71
CA ILE A 366 -5.84 15.06 -12.50
C ILE A 366 -6.26 14.25 -11.25
N PHE A 367 -5.43 13.29 -10.82
CA PHE A 367 -5.63 12.45 -9.65
C PHE A 367 -4.73 12.82 -8.47
N GLN A 368 -4.00 13.94 -8.51
CA GLN A 368 -3.23 14.44 -7.37
C GLN A 368 -4.04 15.40 -6.50
N ILE A 369 -4.03 15.19 -5.18
CA ILE A 369 -4.85 15.99 -4.25
C ILE A 369 -4.50 17.48 -4.26
N ASP A 370 -3.23 17.81 -4.43
CA ASP A 370 -2.77 19.21 -4.44
C ASP A 370 -3.14 19.94 -5.73
N TYR A 371 -3.20 19.22 -6.86
CA TYR A 371 -3.70 19.76 -8.11
C TYR A 371 -5.21 19.94 -8.06
N PHE A 372 -5.95 18.91 -7.65
CA PHE A 372 -7.41 18.93 -7.52
C PHE A 372 -7.94 20.08 -6.65
N LYS A 373 -7.26 20.40 -5.54
CA LYS A 373 -7.66 21.53 -4.67
C LYS A 373 -7.55 22.90 -5.35
N LYS A 374 -6.66 23.04 -6.34
CA LYS A 374 -6.43 24.27 -7.10
C LYS A 374 -7.24 24.32 -8.40
N HIS A 375 -7.34 23.18 -9.07
CA HIS A 375 -7.97 22.98 -10.37
C HIS A 375 -8.88 21.75 -10.31
N PRO A 376 -10.07 21.83 -9.67
CA PRO A 376 -11.00 20.70 -9.57
C PRO A 376 -11.76 20.42 -10.87
N GLU A 377 -11.79 21.38 -11.80
CA GLU A 377 -12.61 21.34 -13.02
C GLU A 377 -12.28 20.16 -13.93
N PRO A 378 -11.00 19.84 -14.23
CA PRO A 378 -10.66 18.69 -15.06
C PRO A 378 -11.18 17.37 -14.50
N PHE A 379 -11.05 17.19 -13.18
CA PHE A 379 -11.54 15.98 -12.52
C PHE A 379 -13.05 15.84 -12.62
N PHE A 380 -13.82 16.92 -12.37
CA PHE A 380 -15.28 16.84 -12.45
C PHE A 380 -15.79 16.69 -13.90
N ALA A 381 -15.12 17.31 -14.87
CA ALA A 381 -15.41 17.09 -16.28
C ALA A 381 -15.18 15.63 -16.68
N LEU A 382 -14.08 15.01 -16.21
CA LEU A 382 -13.81 13.60 -16.42
C LEU A 382 -14.81 12.70 -15.67
N ALA A 383 -15.12 13.00 -14.41
CA ALA A 383 -16.05 12.24 -13.59
C ALA A 383 -17.46 12.18 -14.21
N ARG A 384 -17.84 13.24 -14.94
CA ARG A 384 -19.09 13.26 -15.71
C ARG A 384 -19.09 12.26 -16.86
N GLU A 385 -17.97 12.14 -17.58
CA GLU A 385 -17.81 11.19 -18.69
C GLU A 385 -17.82 9.73 -18.19
N LEU A 386 -17.38 9.51 -16.95
CA LEU A 386 -17.23 8.17 -16.36
C LEU A 386 -18.26 7.85 -15.26
N TYR A 387 -19.34 8.62 -15.13
CA TYR A 387 -20.21 8.55 -13.95
C TYR A 387 -20.93 7.18 -13.82
N PRO A 388 -20.99 6.59 -12.61
CA PRO A 388 -21.67 5.31 -12.37
C PRO A 388 -23.15 5.28 -12.83
N GLY A 389 -23.56 4.14 -13.39
CA GLY A 389 -24.90 3.91 -13.93
C GLY A 389 -25.03 4.03 -15.46
N GLN A 390 -23.93 4.24 -16.17
CA GLN A 390 -23.86 4.03 -17.63
C GLN A 390 -23.30 2.64 -18.01
N PHE A 391 -22.70 1.95 -17.04
CA PHE A 391 -21.94 0.74 -17.25
C PHE A 391 -22.55 -0.42 -16.47
N LYS A 392 -22.48 -1.61 -17.03
CA LYS A 392 -22.94 -2.85 -16.41
C LYS A 392 -21.73 -3.62 -15.88
N PRO A 393 -21.84 -4.30 -14.72
CA PRO A 393 -20.78 -5.17 -14.24
C PRO A 393 -20.46 -6.28 -15.25
N THR A 394 -19.19 -6.68 -15.29
CA THR A 394 -18.67 -7.69 -16.22
C THR A 394 -18.88 -9.11 -15.68
N VAL A 395 -18.55 -10.12 -16.48
CA VAL A 395 -18.62 -11.52 -16.02
C VAL A 395 -17.69 -11.74 -14.83
N CYS A 396 -16.50 -11.12 -14.84
CA CYS A 396 -15.58 -11.17 -13.71
C CYS A 396 -16.21 -10.61 -12.40
N HIS A 397 -17.00 -9.54 -12.46
CA HIS A 397 -17.72 -9.03 -11.29
C HIS A 397 -18.75 -10.04 -10.76
N TYR A 398 -19.51 -10.66 -11.65
CA TYR A 398 -20.49 -11.67 -11.27
C TYR A 398 -19.84 -12.98 -10.79
N PHE A 399 -18.63 -13.30 -11.24
CA PHE A 399 -17.86 -14.41 -10.70
C PHE A 399 -17.54 -14.18 -9.22
N MET A 400 -17.09 -12.97 -8.83
CA MET A 400 -16.90 -12.63 -7.43
C MET A 400 -18.21 -12.69 -6.63
N ARG A 401 -19.34 -12.28 -7.23
CA ARG A 401 -20.67 -12.45 -6.64
C ARG A 401 -21.01 -13.93 -6.43
N MET A 402 -20.68 -14.81 -7.36
CA MET A 402 -20.88 -16.24 -7.19
C MET A 402 -20.01 -16.84 -6.07
N LEU A 403 -18.77 -16.39 -5.93
CA LEU A 403 -17.92 -16.77 -4.79
C LEU A 403 -18.58 -16.39 -3.46
N LYS A 404 -19.19 -15.20 -3.38
CA LYS A 404 -19.98 -14.77 -2.22
C LYS A 404 -21.19 -15.67 -1.99
N ASP A 405 -22.00 -15.89 -3.02
CA ASP A 405 -23.25 -16.65 -2.91
C ASP A 405 -22.99 -18.13 -2.55
N LYS A 406 -21.83 -18.67 -2.93
CA LYS A 406 -21.37 -20.02 -2.54
C LYS A 406 -20.60 -20.06 -1.22
N GLY A 407 -20.48 -18.94 -0.51
CA GLY A 407 -19.84 -18.86 0.81
C GLY A 407 -18.32 -19.01 0.82
N LEU A 408 -17.67 -18.81 -0.33
CA LEU A 408 -16.21 -18.94 -0.51
C LEU A 408 -15.48 -17.59 -0.44
N LEU A 409 -16.16 -16.48 -0.76
CA LEU A 409 -15.54 -15.17 -0.75
C LEU A 409 -15.29 -14.68 0.68
N LYS A 410 -14.02 -14.53 1.04
CA LYS A 410 -13.60 -13.86 2.28
C LYS A 410 -13.65 -12.35 2.14
N ARG A 411 -13.05 -11.82 1.07
CA ARG A 411 -13.00 -10.38 0.78
C ARG A 411 -12.64 -10.12 -0.68
N CYS A 412 -13.21 -9.06 -1.24
CA CYS A 412 -12.75 -8.42 -2.46
C CYS A 412 -12.03 -7.11 -2.11
N TYR A 413 -10.76 -7.01 -2.46
CA TYR A 413 -9.98 -5.79 -2.42
C TYR A 413 -9.94 -5.20 -3.83
N SER A 414 -10.55 -4.03 -4.02
CA SER A 414 -10.61 -3.37 -5.32
C SER A 414 -9.82 -2.08 -5.35
N GLN A 415 -9.05 -1.87 -6.42
CA GLN A 415 -8.43 -0.60 -6.76
C GLN A 415 -9.38 0.33 -7.54
N ASN A 416 -10.52 -0.19 -7.99
CA ASN A 416 -11.45 0.52 -8.85
C ASN A 416 -12.31 1.48 -8.03
N ILE A 417 -12.79 2.50 -8.72
CA ILE A 417 -13.69 3.52 -8.18
C ILE A 417 -15.03 3.56 -8.93
N ASP A 418 -15.22 2.69 -9.93
CA ASP A 418 -16.41 2.64 -10.77
C ASP A 418 -17.66 2.10 -10.05
N THR A 419 -17.50 1.48 -8.88
CA THR A 419 -18.53 0.90 -8.01
C THR A 419 -19.27 -0.32 -8.60
N LEU A 420 -18.75 -0.92 -9.67
CA LEU A 420 -19.40 -2.06 -10.33
C LEU A 420 -19.47 -3.31 -9.43
N GLU A 421 -18.56 -3.45 -8.46
CA GLU A 421 -18.62 -4.52 -7.45
C GLU A 421 -19.90 -4.41 -6.62
N ARG A 422 -20.30 -3.19 -6.23
CA ARG A 422 -21.56 -2.95 -5.50
C ARG A 422 -22.76 -3.23 -6.37
N VAL A 423 -22.71 -2.85 -7.64
CA VAL A 423 -23.80 -3.12 -8.60
C VAL A 423 -23.95 -4.63 -8.84
N ALA A 424 -22.86 -5.40 -8.83
CA ALA A 424 -22.89 -6.87 -8.86
C ALA A 424 -23.38 -7.51 -7.54
N GLY A 425 -23.48 -6.72 -6.46
CA GLY A 425 -24.01 -7.14 -5.16
C GLY A 425 -22.96 -7.49 -4.11
N LEU A 426 -21.72 -7.03 -4.25
CA LEU A 426 -20.72 -7.05 -3.19
C LEU A 426 -20.84 -5.78 -2.34
N GLU A 427 -21.19 -5.91 -1.07
CA GLU A 427 -21.40 -4.75 -0.21
C GLU A 427 -21.00 -5.02 1.25
N GLY A 428 -20.91 -3.94 2.04
CA GLY A 428 -20.62 -4.04 3.46
C GLY A 428 -19.31 -4.75 3.72
N GLU A 429 -19.37 -5.92 4.35
CA GLU A 429 -18.20 -6.73 4.68
C GLU A 429 -17.49 -7.28 3.45
N ASP A 430 -18.15 -7.63 2.35
CA ASP A 430 -17.44 -8.34 1.27
C ASP A 430 -16.38 -7.48 0.57
N LEU A 431 -16.51 -6.16 0.62
CA LEU A 431 -15.77 -5.23 -0.24
C LEU A 431 -14.88 -4.26 0.56
N ILE A 432 -13.61 -4.17 0.12
CA ILE A 432 -12.65 -3.14 0.52
C ILE A 432 -12.29 -2.32 -0.73
N GLU A 433 -12.89 -1.13 -0.83
CA GLU A 433 -12.56 -0.13 -1.85
C GLU A 433 -11.25 0.56 -1.46
N ALA A 434 -10.10 0.01 -1.87
CA ALA A 434 -8.78 0.45 -1.44
C ALA A 434 -8.49 1.89 -1.87
N HIS A 435 -8.95 2.28 -3.05
CA HIS A 435 -8.85 3.65 -3.57
C HIS A 435 -10.14 4.47 -3.36
N GLY A 436 -10.97 4.07 -2.40
CA GLY A 436 -12.16 4.81 -2.02
C GLY A 436 -13.31 4.66 -3.03
N THR A 437 -14.33 5.51 -2.91
CA THR A 437 -15.62 5.30 -3.58
C THR A 437 -16.30 6.60 -4.01
N PHE A 438 -17.10 6.54 -5.06
CA PHE A 438 -18.05 7.61 -5.42
C PHE A 438 -19.37 7.52 -4.65
N HIS A 439 -19.56 6.48 -3.82
CA HIS A 439 -20.80 6.29 -3.07
C HIS A 439 -21.08 7.39 -2.05
N THR A 440 -20.02 7.94 -1.46
CA THR A 440 -20.09 9.04 -0.49
C THR A 440 -19.12 10.14 -0.88
N SER A 441 -19.39 11.36 -0.41
CA SER A 441 -18.56 12.53 -0.66
C SER A 441 -18.47 13.38 0.59
N HIS A 442 -17.34 14.04 0.82
CA HIS A 442 -17.15 14.89 2.00
C HIS A 442 -16.67 16.29 1.64
N CYS A 443 -17.14 17.27 2.41
CA CYS A 443 -16.54 18.58 2.46
C CYS A 443 -15.04 18.48 2.81
N VAL A 444 -14.17 19.11 2.02
CA VAL A 444 -12.71 19.07 2.24
C VAL A 444 -12.29 19.92 3.45
N SER A 445 -13.14 20.84 3.90
CA SER A 445 -12.87 21.64 5.10
C SER A 445 -12.83 20.74 6.33
N PHE A 446 -11.67 20.74 6.99
CA PHE A 446 -11.41 19.93 8.17
C PHE A 446 -12.38 20.22 9.32
N LEU A 447 -12.82 21.48 9.46
CA LEU A 447 -13.75 21.89 10.51
C LEU A 447 -15.21 21.52 10.20
N CYS A 448 -15.52 21.09 8.97
CA CYS A 448 -16.87 20.80 8.53
C CYS A 448 -17.09 19.30 8.32
N ARG A 449 -16.37 18.68 7.38
CA ARG A 449 -16.51 17.26 7.01
C ARG A 449 -17.96 16.79 6.82
N LYS A 450 -18.86 17.68 6.38
CA LYS A 450 -20.25 17.29 6.04
C LYS A 450 -20.22 16.25 4.91
N GLU A 451 -20.92 15.15 5.13
CA GLU A 451 -21.13 14.07 4.16
C GLU A 451 -22.25 14.43 3.17
N TYR A 452 -22.09 13.99 1.93
CA TYR A 452 -23.02 14.13 0.82
C TYR A 452 -23.19 12.78 0.12
N SER A 453 -24.42 12.49 -0.31
CA SER A 453 -24.74 11.22 -0.99
C SER A 453 -24.29 11.23 -2.45
N MET A 454 -24.23 10.04 -3.06
CA MET A 454 -23.96 9.86 -4.48
C MET A 454 -24.94 10.64 -5.36
N GLU A 455 -26.23 10.72 -5.01
CA GLU A 455 -27.25 11.45 -5.77
C GLU A 455 -26.97 12.95 -5.76
N TRP A 456 -26.64 13.51 -4.61
CA TRP A 456 -26.28 14.93 -4.51
C TRP A 456 -25.04 15.26 -5.35
N MET A 457 -24.02 14.40 -5.29
CA MET A 457 -22.79 14.57 -6.06
C MET A 457 -23.06 14.45 -7.57
N LYS A 458 -23.93 13.51 -7.96
CA LYS A 458 -24.38 13.34 -9.33
C LYS A 458 -25.01 14.61 -9.86
N ASP A 459 -26.00 15.15 -9.15
CA ASP A 459 -26.72 16.33 -9.59
C ASP A 459 -25.77 17.52 -9.82
N LYS A 460 -24.75 17.69 -8.96
CA LYS A 460 -23.71 18.72 -9.14
C LYS A 460 -22.81 18.48 -10.34
N ILE A 461 -22.34 17.25 -10.55
CA ILE A 461 -21.46 16.91 -11.67
C ILE A 461 -22.18 17.09 -13.02
N PHE A 462 -23.46 16.71 -13.10
CA PHE A 462 -24.25 16.84 -14.31
C PHE A 462 -24.79 18.27 -14.55
N SER A 463 -24.88 19.12 -13.52
CA SER A 463 -25.20 20.55 -13.68
C SER A 463 -24.01 21.41 -14.10
N GLU A 464 -22.83 20.82 -14.31
CA GLU A 464 -21.55 21.50 -14.56
C GLU A 464 -21.09 22.43 -13.42
N ASP A 465 -21.69 22.29 -12.23
CA ASP A 465 -21.30 23.05 -11.05
C ASP A 465 -20.15 22.35 -10.32
N ILE A 466 -19.14 23.13 -9.91
CA ILE A 466 -18.12 22.62 -8.98
C ILE A 466 -18.80 22.37 -7.62
N PRO A 467 -18.80 21.13 -7.09
CA PRO A 467 -19.49 20.82 -5.85
C PRO A 467 -18.95 21.62 -4.66
N LYS A 468 -19.79 22.47 -4.06
CA LYS A 468 -19.49 23.25 -2.86
C LYS A 468 -20.37 22.85 -1.69
N CYS A 469 -19.79 22.89 -0.50
CA CYS A 469 -20.46 22.53 0.74
C CYS A 469 -21.47 23.60 1.11
N GLU A 470 -22.72 23.21 1.25
CA GLU A 470 -23.85 24.06 1.65
C GLU A 470 -23.64 24.72 3.03
N ALA A 471 -22.80 24.16 3.90
CA ALA A 471 -22.58 24.67 5.26
C ALA A 471 -21.41 25.67 5.36
N CYS A 472 -20.39 25.57 4.50
CA CYS A 472 -19.15 26.37 4.64
C CYS A 472 -18.53 26.81 3.31
N ASN A 473 -19.22 26.58 2.19
CA ASN A 473 -18.83 26.92 0.83
C ASN A 473 -17.46 26.37 0.36
N SER A 474 -16.86 25.47 1.12
CA SER A 474 -15.63 24.76 0.74
C SER A 474 -15.92 23.68 -0.30
N LEU A 475 -14.90 23.23 -1.02
CA LEU A 475 -15.03 22.16 -2.02
C LEU A 475 -15.58 20.86 -1.38
N VAL A 476 -16.44 20.14 -2.10
CA VAL A 476 -16.86 18.78 -1.74
C VAL A 476 -16.14 17.83 -2.69
N LYS A 477 -15.51 16.78 -2.14
CA LYS A 477 -14.77 15.78 -2.90
C LYS A 477 -15.44 14.42 -2.72
N PRO A 478 -15.61 13.61 -3.78
CA PRO A 478 -15.92 12.20 -3.63
C PRO A 478 -14.89 11.49 -2.75
N ASP A 479 -15.30 10.46 -2.01
CA ASP A 479 -14.44 9.72 -1.09
C ASP A 479 -13.50 8.74 -1.80
N ILE A 480 -13.05 9.08 -3.01
CA ILE A 480 -11.95 8.42 -3.71
C ILE A 480 -10.60 8.88 -3.15
N VAL A 481 -9.58 8.04 -3.23
CA VAL A 481 -8.23 8.33 -2.74
C VAL A 481 -7.40 8.92 -3.87
N PHE A 482 -7.05 10.19 -3.76
CA PHE A 482 -6.13 10.84 -4.70
C PHE A 482 -4.67 10.49 -4.33
N PHE A 483 -3.76 10.58 -5.30
CA PHE A 483 -2.33 10.53 -5.03
C PHE A 483 -1.95 11.63 -4.02
N GLY A 484 -1.23 11.23 -2.97
CA GLY A 484 -0.88 12.09 -1.83
C GLY A 484 -1.85 11.98 -0.63
N GLU A 485 -2.96 11.25 -0.75
CA GLU A 485 -3.86 10.91 0.35
C GLU A 485 -3.55 9.52 0.94
N ASN A 486 -3.92 9.31 2.21
CA ASN A 486 -3.82 8.00 2.84
C ASN A 486 -4.97 7.10 2.38
N LEU A 487 -4.69 5.80 2.22
CA LEU A 487 -5.75 4.80 2.03
C LEU A 487 -6.70 4.75 3.24
N PRO A 488 -7.94 4.28 3.07
CA PRO A 488 -8.92 4.21 4.15
C PRO A 488 -8.42 3.35 5.31
N ALA A 489 -8.72 3.74 6.55
CA ALA A 489 -8.29 2.96 7.74
C ALA A 489 -8.76 1.49 7.68
N ARG A 490 -9.94 1.25 7.10
CA ARG A 490 -10.52 -0.09 6.90
C ARG A 490 -9.63 -1.00 6.05
N PHE A 491 -8.87 -0.45 5.10
CA PHE A 491 -7.89 -1.20 4.31
C PHE A 491 -6.85 -1.85 5.24
N PHE A 492 -6.25 -1.06 6.13
CA PHE A 492 -5.19 -1.50 7.04
C PHE A 492 -5.68 -2.41 8.16
N SER A 493 -6.89 -2.21 8.66
CA SER A 493 -7.46 -3.12 9.67
C SER A 493 -7.83 -4.48 9.07
N SER A 494 -8.44 -4.48 7.88
CA SER A 494 -8.91 -5.71 7.23
C SER A 494 -7.74 -6.52 6.70
N MET A 495 -6.71 -5.88 6.13
CA MET A 495 -5.53 -6.60 5.60
C MET A 495 -4.84 -7.46 6.67
N LYS A 496 -4.78 -6.98 7.92
CA LYS A 496 -4.14 -7.71 9.03
C LYS A 496 -4.97 -8.92 9.48
N LYS A 497 -6.29 -8.86 9.28
CA LYS A 497 -7.22 -9.91 9.68
C LYS A 497 -7.43 -10.96 8.59
N ASP A 498 -7.55 -10.52 7.34
CA ASP A 498 -8.04 -11.35 6.25
C ASP A 498 -6.93 -12.22 5.65
N PHE A 499 -5.77 -11.63 5.34
CA PHE A 499 -4.69 -12.30 4.60
C PHE A 499 -4.08 -13.52 5.30
N PRO A 500 -3.87 -13.53 6.63
CA PRO A 500 -3.39 -14.73 7.33
C PRO A 500 -4.35 -15.92 7.27
N GLN A 501 -5.64 -15.68 6.98
CA GLN A 501 -6.68 -16.70 6.87
C GLN A 501 -7.01 -17.02 5.41
N CYS A 502 -6.22 -16.53 4.44
CA CYS A 502 -6.48 -16.72 3.03
C CYS A 502 -6.09 -18.13 2.61
N ASP A 503 -7.05 -18.87 2.02
CA ASP A 503 -6.81 -20.22 1.49
C ASP A 503 -6.44 -20.16 0.00
N LEU A 504 -6.95 -19.17 -0.73
CA LEU A 504 -6.63 -18.93 -2.14
C LEU A 504 -6.71 -17.43 -2.46
N LEU A 505 -5.66 -16.90 -3.06
CA LEU A 505 -5.66 -15.52 -3.56
C LEU A 505 -5.90 -15.51 -5.08
N ILE A 506 -6.96 -14.82 -5.52
CA ILE A 506 -7.25 -14.63 -6.95
C ILE A 506 -7.01 -13.17 -7.31
N ILE A 507 -6.03 -12.91 -8.19
CA ILE A 507 -5.65 -11.58 -8.66
C ILE A 507 -6.17 -11.42 -10.08
N MET A 508 -6.97 -10.37 -10.34
CA MET A 508 -7.62 -10.17 -11.64
C MET A 508 -7.47 -8.74 -12.14
N GLY A 509 -7.08 -8.58 -13.40
CA GLY A 509 -7.16 -7.29 -14.09
C GLY A 509 -6.36 -6.15 -13.46
N THR A 510 -5.19 -6.44 -12.89
CA THR A 510 -4.32 -5.42 -12.28
C THR A 510 -2.87 -5.62 -12.69
N SER A 511 -2.15 -4.53 -12.91
CA SER A 511 -0.70 -4.52 -13.16
C SER A 511 0.14 -4.53 -11.89
N LEU A 512 -0.48 -4.52 -10.69
CA LEU A 512 0.22 -4.55 -9.41
C LEU A 512 1.37 -3.51 -9.27
N GLN A 513 1.23 -2.35 -9.90
CA GLN A 513 2.25 -1.28 -9.83
C GLN A 513 2.01 -0.27 -8.69
N VAL A 514 0.81 -0.22 -8.12
CA VAL A 514 0.42 0.81 -7.14
C VAL A 514 0.54 0.27 -5.72
N GLN A 515 1.40 0.91 -4.93
CA GLN A 515 1.56 0.63 -3.51
C GLN A 515 0.58 1.46 -2.66
N PRO A 516 0.14 0.95 -1.49
CA PRO A 516 0.51 -0.33 -0.86
C PRO A 516 -0.27 -1.55 -1.36
N PHE A 517 -1.18 -1.40 -2.33
CA PHE A 517 -2.07 -2.47 -2.79
C PHE A 517 -1.29 -3.66 -3.37
N ALA A 518 -0.26 -3.40 -4.18
CA ALA A 518 0.56 -4.45 -4.79
C ALA A 518 1.24 -5.36 -3.74
N SER A 519 1.65 -4.80 -2.60
CA SER A 519 2.27 -5.57 -1.52
C SER A 519 1.35 -6.57 -0.82
N LEU A 520 0.04 -6.55 -1.09
CA LEU A 520 -0.90 -7.50 -0.47
C LEU A 520 -0.64 -8.95 -0.89
N ILE A 521 -0.13 -9.18 -2.11
CA ILE A 521 0.15 -10.52 -2.64
C ILE A 521 1.18 -11.31 -1.82
N SER A 522 1.97 -10.61 -1.01
CA SER A 522 3.01 -11.23 -0.19
C SER A 522 2.60 -11.50 1.25
N ARG A 523 1.37 -11.10 1.63
CA ARG A 523 0.81 -11.23 2.99
C ARG A 523 0.02 -12.50 3.22
N VAL A 524 -0.21 -13.30 2.19
CA VAL A 524 -0.80 -14.63 2.32
C VAL A 524 0.21 -15.63 2.89
N PRO A 525 -0.23 -16.71 3.55
CA PRO A 525 0.65 -17.81 3.96
C PRO A 525 1.44 -18.40 2.79
N ASN A 526 2.61 -18.98 3.04
CA ASN A 526 3.43 -19.61 1.99
C ASN A 526 2.75 -20.81 1.32
N SER A 527 1.83 -21.47 2.03
CA SER A 527 1.01 -22.57 1.52
C SER A 527 -0.23 -22.09 0.76
N CYS A 528 -0.55 -20.79 0.77
CA CYS A 528 -1.72 -20.25 0.08
C CYS A 528 -1.41 -20.11 -1.42
N PRO A 529 -2.08 -20.87 -2.30
CA PRO A 529 -1.89 -20.72 -3.74
C PRO A 529 -2.37 -19.35 -4.21
N ARG A 530 -1.72 -18.83 -5.26
CA ARG A 530 -2.07 -17.55 -5.88
C ARG A 530 -2.35 -17.78 -7.36
N LEU A 531 -3.52 -17.33 -7.81
CA LEU A 531 -3.95 -17.38 -9.21
C LEU A 531 -4.00 -15.96 -9.77
N LEU A 532 -3.29 -15.71 -10.87
CA LEU A 532 -3.41 -14.50 -11.68
C LEU A 532 -4.27 -14.79 -12.91
N ILE A 533 -5.35 -14.02 -13.10
CA ILE A 533 -6.13 -13.96 -14.35
C ILE A 533 -5.96 -12.56 -14.94
N ASN A 534 -5.10 -12.43 -15.95
CA ASN A 534 -4.77 -11.13 -16.52
C ASN A 534 -4.24 -11.29 -17.95
N MET A 535 -4.29 -10.22 -18.76
CA MET A 535 -3.77 -10.25 -20.14
C MET A 535 -2.24 -10.41 -20.21
N GLU A 536 -1.54 -10.03 -19.14
CA GLU A 536 -0.08 -10.12 -19.03
C GLU A 536 0.33 -10.62 -17.64
N LYS A 537 1.49 -11.28 -17.55
CA LYS A 537 2.08 -11.64 -16.26
C LYS A 537 2.38 -10.36 -15.49
N THR A 538 2.10 -10.38 -14.19
CA THR A 538 2.31 -9.21 -13.33
C THR A 538 2.63 -9.61 -11.89
N GLY A 539 3.14 -8.66 -11.12
CA GLY A 539 3.53 -8.87 -9.73
C GLY A 539 4.70 -9.81 -9.55
N GLN A 540 5.38 -10.22 -10.64
CA GLN A 540 6.59 -11.04 -10.56
C GLN A 540 7.62 -10.33 -9.70
N SER A 541 8.40 -11.12 -8.98
CA SER A 541 9.51 -10.58 -8.22
C SER A 541 10.56 -10.03 -9.17
N ASP A 542 10.47 -8.74 -9.49
CA ASP A 542 11.66 -8.02 -9.91
C ASP A 542 12.58 -7.98 -8.70
N PHE A 543 13.81 -8.41 -8.88
CA PHE A 543 14.85 -8.42 -7.84
C PHE A 543 14.91 -7.10 -7.05
N ALA A 544 14.67 -5.98 -7.73
CA ALA A 544 14.58 -4.63 -7.15
C ALA A 544 13.37 -4.41 -6.22
N THR A 545 12.25 -5.09 -6.44
CA THR A 545 10.99 -4.96 -5.66
C THR A 545 10.98 -5.89 -4.45
N GLY A 546 11.56 -7.09 -4.57
CA GLY A 546 11.82 -7.98 -3.42
C GLY A 546 12.77 -7.35 -2.40
N LEU A 547 13.75 -6.58 -2.89
CA LEU A 547 14.71 -5.82 -2.08
C LEU A 547 14.08 -4.70 -1.23
N LEU A 548 12.92 -4.18 -1.63
CA LEU A 548 12.22 -3.07 -0.96
C LEU A 548 11.32 -3.54 0.20
N GLY A 549 11.41 -4.81 0.62
CA GLY A 549 10.61 -5.33 1.75
C GLY A 549 9.12 -5.50 1.44
N PHE A 550 8.73 -5.46 0.16
CA PHE A 550 7.34 -5.69 -0.27
C PHE A 550 6.90 -7.15 -0.27
N GLY A 551 7.74 -8.05 0.27
CA GLY A 551 7.56 -9.48 0.29
C GLY A 551 7.63 -10.11 -1.11
N GLY A 552 7.79 -11.43 -1.17
CA GLY A 552 8.02 -12.14 -2.43
C GLY A 552 6.91 -11.86 -3.46
N GLY A 553 7.31 -11.47 -4.65
CA GLY A 553 6.39 -11.33 -5.79
C GLY A 553 5.76 -12.68 -6.18
N MET A 554 5.08 -12.67 -7.32
CA MET A 554 4.60 -13.88 -7.96
C MET A 554 5.79 -14.67 -8.52
N ASP A 555 5.76 -15.98 -8.34
CA ASP A 555 6.67 -16.96 -8.94
C ASP A 555 5.85 -18.01 -9.69
N PHE A 556 5.73 -17.80 -10.99
CA PHE A 556 4.95 -18.67 -11.88
C PHE A 556 5.69 -19.95 -12.29
N ASP A 557 6.96 -20.09 -11.90
CA ASP A 557 7.77 -21.26 -12.25
C ASP A 557 7.73 -22.32 -11.14
N SER A 558 7.56 -21.90 -9.87
CA SER A 558 7.67 -22.81 -8.72
C SER A 558 6.41 -22.96 -7.85
N GLY A 559 5.41 -22.07 -7.93
CA GLY A 559 4.27 -22.15 -7.01
C GLY A 559 2.99 -21.38 -7.34
N ASP A 560 3.03 -20.36 -8.20
CA ASP A 560 1.84 -19.58 -8.57
C ASP A 560 1.32 -19.91 -9.97
N VAL A 561 0.02 -19.69 -10.17
CA VAL A 561 -0.63 -19.96 -11.45
C VAL A 561 -0.92 -18.65 -12.18
N ALA A 562 -0.54 -18.56 -13.45
CA ALA A 562 -0.94 -17.48 -14.35
C ALA A 562 -1.83 -18.03 -15.48
N HIS A 563 -3.06 -17.53 -15.57
CA HIS A 563 -3.96 -17.75 -16.69
C HIS A 563 -4.03 -16.46 -17.53
N LEU A 564 -3.40 -16.48 -18.71
CA LEU A 564 -3.29 -15.30 -19.56
C LEU A 564 -4.48 -15.19 -20.51
N SER A 565 -5.43 -14.33 -20.16
CA SER A 565 -6.68 -14.13 -20.90
C SER A 565 -7.31 -12.78 -20.54
N THR A 566 -8.43 -12.45 -21.17
CA THR A 566 -9.32 -11.43 -20.60
C THR A 566 -9.85 -11.93 -19.25
N CYS A 567 -10.19 -11.01 -18.33
CA CYS A 567 -10.72 -11.41 -17.03
C CYS A 567 -12.07 -12.14 -17.16
N ASP A 568 -12.90 -11.77 -18.14
CA ASP A 568 -14.18 -12.43 -18.38
C ASP A 568 -13.98 -13.87 -18.87
N ASP A 569 -13.10 -14.09 -19.85
CA ASP A 569 -12.82 -15.44 -20.38
C ASP A 569 -12.19 -16.35 -19.32
N GLY A 570 -11.24 -15.82 -18.53
CA GLY A 570 -10.59 -16.58 -17.47
C GLY A 570 -11.54 -16.94 -16.32
N CYS A 571 -12.44 -16.01 -15.94
CA CYS A 571 -13.50 -16.31 -14.98
C CYS A 571 -14.51 -17.33 -15.52
N LEU A 572 -14.87 -17.28 -16.81
CA LEU A 572 -15.74 -18.27 -17.45
C LEU A 572 -15.07 -19.64 -17.51
N ALA A 573 -13.78 -19.71 -17.86
CA ALA A 573 -13.02 -20.95 -17.87
C ALA A 573 -12.94 -21.58 -16.48
N LEU A 574 -12.64 -20.79 -15.44
CA LEU A 574 -12.66 -21.27 -14.07
C LEU A 574 -14.07 -21.70 -13.63
N ALA A 575 -15.10 -20.93 -13.99
CA ALA A 575 -16.49 -21.31 -13.72
C ALA A 575 -16.86 -22.62 -14.43
N GLU A 576 -16.39 -22.86 -15.65
CA GLU A 576 -16.62 -24.12 -16.39
C GLU A 576 -16.03 -25.32 -15.65
N LEU A 577 -14.76 -25.21 -15.22
CA LEU A 577 -14.08 -26.25 -14.43
C LEU A 577 -14.77 -26.51 -13.08
N LEU A 578 -15.39 -25.48 -12.50
CA LEU A 578 -16.16 -25.58 -11.27
C LEU A 578 -17.60 -26.08 -11.46
N GLY A 579 -18.07 -26.23 -12.71
CA GLY A 579 -19.45 -26.59 -13.04
C GLY A 579 -20.46 -25.45 -12.86
N TRP A 580 -20.00 -24.20 -12.91
CA TRP A 580 -20.75 -22.96 -12.62
C TRP A 580 -21.04 -22.11 -13.86
N LYS A 581 -20.61 -22.52 -15.06
CA LYS A 581 -20.73 -21.73 -16.29
C LYS A 581 -22.17 -21.37 -16.65
N ALA A 582 -23.10 -22.33 -16.58
CA ALA A 582 -24.51 -22.05 -16.86
C ALA A 582 -25.11 -21.05 -15.84
N ASP A 583 -24.76 -21.21 -14.56
CA ASP A 583 -25.22 -20.34 -13.47
C ASP A 583 -24.74 -18.89 -13.67
N ILE A 584 -23.47 -18.69 -14.03
CA ILE A 584 -22.91 -17.35 -14.23
C ILE A 584 -23.49 -16.68 -15.48
N GLU A 585 -23.66 -17.41 -16.58
CA GLU A 585 -24.29 -16.89 -17.79
C GLU A 585 -25.74 -16.46 -17.54
N GLU A 586 -26.50 -17.25 -16.78
CA GLU A 586 -27.86 -16.90 -16.39
C GLU A 586 -27.89 -15.68 -15.45
N LEU A 587 -26.98 -15.63 -14.46
CA LEU A 587 -26.86 -14.50 -13.53
C LEU A 587 -26.56 -13.20 -14.27
N VAL A 588 -25.56 -13.19 -15.15
CA VAL A 588 -25.18 -12.03 -15.97
C VAL A 588 -26.38 -11.57 -16.80
N LYS A 589 -27.03 -12.49 -17.52
CA LYS A 589 -28.19 -12.18 -18.37
C LYS A 589 -29.34 -11.57 -17.56
N ARG A 590 -29.64 -12.13 -16.40
CA ARG A 590 -30.72 -11.68 -15.52
C ARG A 590 -30.44 -10.27 -14.97
N GLU A 591 -29.25 -10.06 -14.43
CA GLU A 591 -28.88 -8.78 -13.80
C GLU A 591 -28.74 -7.66 -14.84
N HIS A 592 -28.17 -7.95 -16.02
CA HIS A 592 -28.12 -6.98 -17.11
C HIS A 592 -29.52 -6.57 -17.58
N ALA A 593 -30.46 -7.52 -17.71
CA ALA A 593 -31.85 -7.21 -18.04
C ALA A 593 -32.55 -6.37 -16.94
N LEU A 594 -32.24 -6.62 -15.67
CA LEU A 594 -32.75 -5.82 -14.55
C LEU A 594 -32.22 -4.37 -14.60
N ILE A 595 -30.93 -4.19 -14.90
CA ILE A 595 -30.33 -2.86 -15.06
C ILE A 595 -30.99 -2.12 -16.23
N ASP A 596 -31.13 -2.76 -17.39
CA ASP A 596 -31.79 -2.18 -18.57
C ASP A 596 -33.23 -1.74 -18.27
N SER A 597 -33.98 -2.58 -17.53
CA SER A 597 -35.37 -2.27 -17.17
C SER A 597 -35.49 -1.05 -16.24
N LYS A 598 -34.52 -0.85 -15.34
CA LYS A 598 -34.46 0.30 -14.43
C LYS A 598 -34.13 1.59 -15.19
N ASP A 599 -33.27 1.49 -16.19
CA ASP A 599 -32.90 2.64 -17.03
C ASP A 599 -34.03 3.09 -17.95
N VAL A 600 -34.79 2.15 -18.52
CA VAL A 600 -36.00 2.45 -19.31
C VAL A 600 -37.07 3.14 -18.45
N LYS A 601 -37.31 2.65 -17.23
CA LYS A 601 -38.26 3.29 -16.29
C LYS A 601 -37.82 4.70 -15.88
N LYS A 602 -36.52 4.92 -15.65
CA LYS A 602 -35.98 6.27 -15.34
C LYS A 602 -36.13 7.23 -16.51
N LYS A 603 -35.81 6.80 -17.73
CA LYS A 603 -35.97 7.63 -18.94
C LYS A 603 -37.44 7.99 -19.20
N GLY A 604 -38.36 7.03 -19.11
CA GLY A 604 -39.80 7.28 -19.28
C GLY A 604 -40.42 8.22 -18.25
N THR A 605 -39.88 8.24 -17.03
CA THR A 605 -40.35 9.16 -15.96
C THR A 605 -39.84 10.60 -16.20
N GLN A 606 -38.62 10.76 -16.73
CA GLN A 606 -38.07 12.08 -17.09
C GLN A 606 -38.75 12.70 -18.31
N THR A 607 -39.09 11.93 -19.35
CA THR A 607 -39.85 12.45 -20.51
C THR A 607 -41.25 12.92 -20.11
N ASN A 608 -41.95 12.20 -19.24
CA ASN A 608 -43.29 12.61 -18.76
C ASN A 608 -43.27 13.86 -17.87
N GLN A 609 -42.16 14.17 -17.19
CA GLN A 609 -42.02 15.43 -16.45
C GLN A 609 -41.67 16.61 -17.38
N SER A 610 -40.94 16.38 -18.47
CA SER A 610 -40.64 17.41 -19.47
C SER A 610 -41.84 17.76 -20.37
N SER A 611 -42.73 16.81 -20.66
CA SER A 611 -43.99 17.07 -21.39
C SER A 611 -45.04 17.78 -20.52
N ALA A 612 -45.08 17.52 -19.21
CA ALA A 612 -45.95 18.24 -18.28
C ALA A 612 -45.52 19.70 -18.02
N ALA A 613 -44.24 20.04 -18.23
CA ALA A 613 -43.73 21.41 -18.13
C ALA A 613 -44.03 22.25 -19.39
N SER A 614 -44.17 21.63 -20.55
CA SER A 614 -44.48 22.31 -21.81
C SER A 614 -45.99 22.61 -21.99
N GLU A 615 -46.89 21.86 -21.34
CA GLU A 615 -48.33 22.16 -21.34
C GLU A 615 -48.74 23.28 -20.37
N LYS A 616 -47.88 23.69 -19.42
CA LYS A 616 -48.15 24.80 -18.50
C LYS A 616 -47.66 26.18 -18.98
N GLY A 617 -47.02 26.25 -20.15
CA GLY A 617 -46.50 27.49 -20.74
C GLY A 617 -47.47 28.25 -21.67
N ILE A 618 -48.67 27.71 -21.95
CA ILE A 618 -49.66 28.32 -22.86
C ILE A 618 -50.96 28.57 -22.10
N ARG A 619 -50.90 29.34 -21.01
CA ARG A 619 -52.07 29.97 -20.37
C ARG A 619 -51.52 30.95 -19.32
N ASN A 620 -51.29 32.19 -19.73
CA ASN A 620 -51.40 33.42 -18.91
C ASN A 620 -50.56 34.55 -19.53
N THR A 621 -51.07 35.16 -20.59
CA THR A 621 -50.86 36.57 -20.87
C THR A 621 -52.18 37.08 -21.42
N ASP A 622 -53.02 37.65 -20.56
CA ASP A 622 -54.01 38.69 -20.88
C ASP A 622 -54.86 38.93 -19.63
N THR A 623 -54.60 40.07 -18.96
CA THR A 623 -55.25 40.72 -17.79
C THR A 623 -54.14 41.06 -16.79
N GLU A 624 -53.77 42.30 -16.47
CA GLU A 624 -54.54 43.51 -16.24
C GLU A 624 -53.60 44.72 -16.29
N ASN A 625 -54.05 45.84 -16.86
CA ASN A 625 -53.46 47.15 -16.64
C ASN A 625 -54.60 48.13 -16.37
N THR A 626 -54.97 48.29 -15.09
CA THR A 626 -55.75 49.46 -14.64
C THR A 626 -55.58 49.70 -13.14
N LYS A 627 -54.94 50.84 -12.86
CA LYS A 627 -54.91 51.67 -11.64
C LYS A 627 -53.96 51.29 -10.50
#